data_AF-A0A4U3IGQ6-F1
#
_entry.id   AF-A0A4U3IGQ6-F1
#
_cell.length_a   1.000
_cell.length_b   1.000
_cell.length_c   1.000
_cell.angle_alpha   90.00
_cell.angle_beta   90.00
_cell.angle_gamma   90.00
#
_symmetry.space_group_name_H-M   'P 1'
#
loop_
_entity.id
_entity.type
_entity.pdbx_description
1 polymer ?
#
loop_
_entity_poly.entity_id
_entity_poly.type
_entity_poly.pdbx_seq_one_letter_code
_entity_poly.pdbx_strand_id
1 'polypeptide(L)'
;MSPFNILMDLRLVCWSILLVGFERCWVDRRDIFNFALEQLLVDPKNESVAVLAGGEYLSDEELIDIVSKQVKQFDLVADIDKWRLAFLFCIESSDTSDESKTKALQEVYANFDYPEDMASCSIYSQSTIPPLLAMRQVIEALKQRFLPKTGK
;
A
#
# COMPACT_ATOMS: atom_id res chain seq x y z
N MET A 1 -11.72 -6.19 1.16
CA MET A 1 -10.76 -5.88 0.08
C MET A 1 -9.38 -5.75 0.73
N SER A 2 -8.31 -6.31 0.15
CA SER A 2 -6.96 -6.16 0.72
C SER A 2 -6.39 -4.78 0.39
N PRO A 3 -5.42 -4.27 1.19
CA PRO A 3 -4.74 -3.01 0.87
C PRO A 3 -4.04 -3.06 -0.49
N PHE A 4 -3.47 -4.22 -0.86
CA PHE A 4 -2.85 -4.39 -2.18
C PHE A 4 -3.85 -4.20 -3.33
N ASN A 5 -5.06 -4.76 -3.23
CA ASN A 5 -6.09 -4.57 -4.25
C ASN A 5 -6.51 -3.11 -4.40
N ILE A 6 -6.54 -2.35 -3.30
CA ILE A 6 -6.82 -0.91 -3.36
C ILE A 6 -5.72 -0.18 -4.12
N LEU A 7 -4.45 -0.52 -3.89
CA LEU A 7 -3.34 0.07 -4.66
C LEU A 7 -3.46 -0.26 -6.15
N MET A 8 -3.89 -1.47 -6.50
CA MET A 8 -4.14 -1.88 -7.89
C MET A 8 -5.26 -1.04 -8.51
N ASP A 9 -6.40 -0.92 -7.82
CA ASP A 9 -7.55 -0.14 -8.27
C ASP A 9 -7.21 1.35 -8.47
N LEU A 10 -6.37 1.89 -7.59
CA LEU A 10 -5.86 3.27 -7.68
C LEU A 10 -4.72 3.43 -8.69
N ARG A 11 -4.25 2.35 -9.33
CA ARG A 11 -3.10 2.32 -10.24
C ARG A 11 -1.82 2.88 -9.62
N LEU A 12 -1.62 2.60 -8.33
CA LEU A 12 -0.45 3.04 -7.56
C LEU A 12 0.62 1.96 -7.42
N VAL A 13 0.35 0.72 -7.87
CA VAL A 13 1.32 -0.39 -7.77
C VAL A 13 2.45 -0.24 -8.79
N CYS A 14 3.67 -0.42 -8.29
CA CYS A 14 4.90 -0.55 -9.05
C CYS A 14 5.86 -1.49 -8.29
N TRP A 15 7.02 -1.79 -8.87
CA TRP A 15 8.01 -2.68 -8.26
C TRP A 15 8.49 -2.21 -6.89
N SER A 16 8.63 -0.89 -6.65
CA SER A 16 9.04 -0.37 -5.34
C SER A 16 7.96 -0.57 -4.28
N ILE A 17 6.68 -0.41 -4.65
CA ILE A 17 5.54 -0.70 -3.78
C ILE A 17 5.50 -2.17 -3.36
N LEU A 18 5.75 -3.08 -4.31
CA LEU A 18 5.82 -4.51 -4.02
C LEU A 18 6.98 -4.85 -3.11
N LEU A 19 8.16 -4.27 -3.36
CA LEU A 19 9.34 -4.49 -2.52
C LEU A 19 9.07 -4.09 -1.07
N VAL A 20 8.58 -2.85 -0.86
CA VAL A 20 8.21 -2.34 0.48
C VAL A 20 7.12 -3.20 1.12
N GLY A 21 6.10 -3.57 0.34
CA GLY A 21 5.01 -4.41 0.83
C GLY A 21 5.50 -5.79 1.28
N PHE A 22 6.45 -6.38 0.56
CA PHE A 22 6.97 -7.71 0.85
C PHE A 22 7.84 -7.70 2.11
N GLU A 23 8.74 -6.72 2.23
CA GLU A 23 9.57 -6.52 3.42
C GLU A 23 8.74 -6.26 4.70
N ARG A 24 7.56 -5.63 4.56
CA ARG A 24 6.63 -5.36 5.65
C ARG A 24 5.57 -6.47 5.84
N CYS A 25 5.63 -7.56 5.08
CA CYS A 25 4.65 -8.65 5.07
C CYS A 25 3.20 -8.21 4.76
N TRP A 26 3.03 -7.14 3.98
CA TRP A 26 1.73 -6.63 3.50
C TRP A 26 1.29 -7.26 2.19
N VAL A 27 2.24 -7.80 1.41
CA VAL A 27 1.99 -8.64 0.24
C VAL A 27 2.69 -9.97 0.39
N ASP A 28 2.16 -10.99 -0.27
CA ASP A 28 2.81 -12.30 -0.35
C ASP A 28 3.45 -12.54 -1.73
N ARG A 29 4.10 -13.70 -1.90
CA ARG A 29 4.73 -14.07 -3.17
C ARG A 29 3.74 -14.13 -4.33
N ARG A 30 2.49 -14.53 -4.08
CA ARG A 30 1.45 -14.64 -5.11
C ARG A 30 1.05 -13.26 -5.63
N ASP A 31 1.01 -12.25 -4.77
CA ASP A 31 0.77 -10.86 -5.19
C ASP A 31 1.87 -10.39 -6.17
N ILE A 32 3.14 -10.70 -5.87
CA ILE A 32 4.28 -10.38 -6.76
C ILE A 32 4.17 -11.15 -8.08
N PHE A 33 3.83 -12.44 -8.04
CA PHE A 33 3.67 -13.27 -9.24
C PHE A 33 2.54 -12.76 -10.14
N ASN A 34 1.39 -12.44 -9.56
CA ASN A 34 0.25 -11.89 -10.30
C ASN A 34 0.62 -10.56 -10.96
N PHE A 35 1.30 -9.67 -10.24
CA PHE A 35 1.78 -8.43 -10.81
C PHE A 35 2.81 -8.66 -11.94
N ALA A 36 3.76 -9.59 -11.75
CA ALA A 36 4.73 -9.93 -12.79
C ALA A 36 4.06 -10.46 -14.06
N LEU A 37 3.03 -11.31 -13.93
CA LEU A 37 2.24 -11.80 -15.06
C LEU A 37 1.56 -10.65 -15.82
N GLU A 38 0.96 -9.69 -15.11
CA GLU A 38 0.39 -8.51 -15.74
C GLU A 38 1.43 -7.65 -16.47
N GLN A 39 2.64 -7.50 -15.91
CA GLN A 39 3.72 -6.77 -16.54
C GLN A 39 4.24 -7.47 -17.82
N LEU A 40 4.23 -8.80 -17.89
CA LEU A 40 4.59 -9.53 -19.11
C LEU A 40 3.60 -9.32 -20.25
N LEU A 41 2.33 -9.01 -19.96
CA LEU A 41 1.38 -8.65 -21.01
C LEU A 41 1.77 -7.33 -21.69
N VAL A 42 2.50 -6.47 -20.98
CA VAL A 42 2.96 -5.16 -21.47
C VAL A 42 4.34 -5.27 -22.11
N ASP A 43 5.28 -5.96 -21.48
CA ASP A 43 6.63 -6.20 -21.98
C ASP A 43 7.00 -7.69 -21.88
N PRO A 44 6.59 -8.51 -22.88
CA PRO A 44 6.82 -9.96 -22.86
C PRO A 44 8.30 -10.38 -22.92
N LYS A 45 9.22 -9.45 -23.26
CA LYS A 45 10.64 -9.75 -23.47
C LYS A 45 11.49 -9.50 -22.22
N ASN A 46 10.89 -9.00 -21.14
CA ASN A 46 11.62 -8.79 -19.90
C ASN A 46 11.88 -10.12 -19.19
N GLU A 47 13.08 -10.67 -19.40
CA GLU A 47 13.52 -11.95 -18.84
C GLU A 47 13.42 -11.99 -17.32
N SER A 48 13.78 -10.90 -16.62
CA SER A 48 13.68 -10.84 -15.16
C SER A 48 12.24 -10.94 -14.68
N VAL A 49 11.30 -10.28 -15.36
CA VAL A 49 9.87 -10.38 -15.05
C VAL A 49 9.33 -11.77 -15.41
N ALA A 50 9.84 -12.40 -16.48
CA ALA A 50 9.50 -13.78 -16.82
C ALA A 50 9.93 -14.78 -15.74
N VAL A 51 11.12 -14.58 -15.16
CA VAL A 51 11.60 -15.37 -14.02
C VAL A 51 10.71 -15.15 -12.80
N LEU A 52 10.30 -13.92 -12.50
CA LEU A 52 9.36 -13.65 -11.40
C LEU A 52 8.01 -14.34 -11.60
N ALA A 53 7.45 -14.25 -12.81
CA ALA A 53 6.15 -14.84 -13.13
C ALA A 53 6.13 -16.39 -13.08
N GLY A 54 7.26 -17.03 -13.37
CA GLY A 54 7.43 -18.49 -13.28
C GLY A 54 8.12 -18.99 -12.01
N GLY A 55 8.48 -18.08 -11.11
CA GLY A 55 9.47 -18.29 -10.04
C GLY A 55 8.95 -18.93 -8.76
N GLU A 56 8.12 -19.98 -8.85
CA GLU A 56 7.55 -20.66 -7.67
C GLU A 56 8.64 -21.20 -6.71
N TYR A 57 9.83 -21.50 -7.26
CA TYR A 57 10.97 -22.07 -6.52
C TYR A 57 12.02 -21.06 -6.06
N LEU A 58 11.84 -19.76 -6.29
CA LEU A 58 12.80 -18.75 -5.84
C LEU A 58 12.86 -18.71 -4.31
N SER A 59 14.06 -18.53 -3.74
CA SER A 59 14.20 -18.14 -2.34
C SER A 59 13.69 -16.70 -2.14
N ASP A 60 13.39 -16.30 -0.90
CA ASP A 60 12.98 -14.91 -0.63
C ASP A 60 14.09 -13.92 -0.99
N GLU A 61 15.35 -14.31 -0.80
CA GLU A 61 16.52 -13.50 -1.14
C GLU A 61 16.65 -13.29 -2.66
N GLU A 62 16.47 -14.36 -3.46
CA GLU A 62 16.48 -14.28 -4.92
C GLU A 62 15.30 -13.46 -5.44
N LEU A 63 14.11 -13.66 -4.86
CA LEU A 63 12.92 -12.88 -5.21
C LEU A 63 13.15 -11.39 -4.97
N ILE A 64 13.66 -11.01 -3.79
CA ILE A 64 13.97 -9.63 -3.43
C ILE A 64 15.03 -9.04 -4.36
N ASP A 65 16.10 -9.76 -4.67
CA ASP A 65 17.16 -9.29 -5.57
C ASP A 65 16.61 -8.98 -6.97
N ILE A 66 15.78 -9.87 -7.53
CA ILE A 66 15.18 -9.69 -8.85
C ILE A 66 14.18 -8.53 -8.86
N VAL A 67 13.29 -8.45 -7.85
CA VAL A 67 12.32 -7.35 -7.72
C VAL A 67 13.05 -6.01 -7.57
N SER A 68 14.10 -5.95 -6.74
CA SER A 68 14.89 -4.74 -6.51
C SER A 68 15.53 -4.22 -7.80
N LYS A 69 15.99 -5.11 -8.68
CA LYS A 69 16.54 -4.74 -10.01
C LYS A 69 15.49 -4.15 -10.95
N GLN A 70 14.20 -4.42 -10.74
CA GLN A 70 13.11 -3.81 -11.53
C GLN A 70 12.71 -2.42 -11.03
N VAL A 71 13.16 -2.02 -9.84
CA VAL A 71 12.86 -0.70 -9.26
C VAL A 71 13.64 0.38 -10.00
N LYS A 72 12.93 1.17 -10.82
CA LYS A 72 13.53 2.30 -11.56
C LYS A 72 13.70 3.56 -10.70
N GLN A 73 12.78 3.75 -9.76
CA GLN A 73 12.76 4.89 -8.84
C GLN A 73 12.28 4.37 -7.49
N PHE A 74 13.03 4.67 -6.44
CA PHE A 74 12.69 4.28 -5.07
C PHE A 74 12.48 5.54 -4.24
N ASP A 75 11.26 5.73 -3.75
CA ASP A 75 10.90 6.78 -2.81
C ASP A 75 10.14 6.11 -1.67
N LEU A 76 10.88 5.67 -0.66
CA LEU A 76 10.34 4.93 0.47
C LEU A 76 9.24 5.72 1.19
N VAL A 77 9.40 7.03 1.33
CA VAL A 77 8.39 7.87 2.01
C VAL A 77 7.10 7.88 1.21
N ALA A 78 7.18 8.13 -0.09
CA ALA A 78 6.00 8.09 -0.95
C ALA A 78 5.35 6.71 -1.01
N ASP A 79 6.15 5.63 -1.01
CA ASP A 79 5.64 4.27 -1.10
C ASP A 79 4.96 3.80 0.20
N ILE A 80 5.52 4.16 1.36
CA ILE A 80 4.86 3.98 2.66
C ILE A 80 3.56 4.78 2.72
N ASP A 81 3.55 6.02 2.24
CA ASP A 81 2.35 6.86 2.23
C ASP A 81 1.24 6.31 1.32
N LYS A 82 1.58 5.71 0.17
CA LYS A 82 0.60 5.01 -0.69
C LYS A 82 0.04 3.78 0.02
N TRP A 83 0.88 2.96 0.65
CA TRP A 83 0.42 1.83 1.46
C TRP A 83 -0.54 2.29 2.56
N ARG A 84 -0.17 3.35 3.28
CA ARG A 84 -1.02 3.94 4.32
C ARG A 84 -2.37 4.37 3.78
N LEU A 85 -2.41 5.05 2.63
CA LEU A 85 -3.66 5.39 1.95
C LEU A 85 -4.54 4.15 1.73
N ALA A 86 -3.96 3.05 1.23
CA ALA A 86 -4.70 1.82 0.97
C ALA A 86 -5.25 1.16 2.26
N PHE A 87 -4.47 1.11 3.34
CA PHE A 87 -4.95 0.61 4.63
C PHE A 87 -6.09 1.46 5.20
N LEU A 88 -6.01 2.79 5.10
CA LEU A 88 -7.07 3.67 5.56
C LEU A 88 -8.35 3.52 4.72
N PHE A 89 -8.22 3.33 3.42
CA PHE A 89 -9.36 3.02 2.56
C PHE A 89 -10.03 1.69 2.94
N CYS A 90 -9.26 0.63 3.24
CA CYS A 90 -9.82 -0.63 3.74
C CYS A 90 -10.72 -0.41 4.97
N ILE A 91 -10.29 0.43 5.91
CA ILE A 91 -11.06 0.76 7.11
C ILE A 91 -12.33 1.52 6.72
N GLU A 92 -12.18 2.58 5.92
CA GLU A 92 -13.29 3.43 5.47
C GLU A 92 -14.38 2.61 4.77
N SER A 93 -14.00 1.75 3.83
CA SER A 93 -14.90 0.95 3.00
C SER A 93 -15.42 -0.32 3.68
N SER A 94 -14.97 -0.63 4.89
CA SER A 94 -15.47 -1.81 5.61
C SER A 94 -16.91 -1.58 6.10
N ASP A 95 -17.73 -2.63 6.09
CA ASP A 95 -19.11 -2.59 6.63
C ASP A 95 -19.15 -2.87 8.14
N THR A 96 -18.02 -2.73 8.82
CA THR A 96 -17.90 -2.94 10.27
C THR A 96 -18.38 -1.73 11.06
N SER A 97 -18.66 -1.93 12.35
CA SER A 97 -19.06 -0.84 13.26
C SER A 97 -17.97 0.23 13.40
N ASP A 98 -18.37 1.45 13.77
CA ASP A 98 -17.43 2.55 14.02
C ASP A 98 -16.41 2.22 15.12
N GLU A 99 -16.80 1.43 16.14
CA GLU A 99 -15.89 0.95 17.17
C GLU A 99 -14.81 0.02 16.57
N SER A 100 -15.22 -0.93 15.71
CA SER A 100 -14.31 -1.83 15.01
C SER A 100 -13.36 -1.06 14.06
N LYS A 101 -13.88 -0.07 13.33
CA LYS A 101 -13.07 0.81 12.48
C LYS A 101 -12.07 1.62 13.29
N THR A 102 -12.48 2.13 14.44
CA THR A 102 -11.61 2.91 15.33
C THR A 102 -10.47 2.05 15.87
N LYS A 103 -10.75 0.80 16.27
CA LYS A 103 -9.73 -0.17 16.68
C LYS A 103 -8.73 -0.46 15.54
N ALA A 104 -9.23 -0.77 14.35
CA ALA A 104 -8.39 -1.00 13.18
C ALA A 104 -7.53 0.23 12.83
N LEU A 105 -8.08 1.43 12.99
CA LEU A 105 -7.35 2.68 12.81
C LEU A 105 -6.20 2.84 13.82
N GLN A 106 -6.37 2.40 15.08
CA GLN A 106 -5.27 2.42 16.05
C GLN A 106 -4.16 1.42 15.67
N GLU A 107 -4.54 0.24 15.17
CA GLU A 107 -3.58 -0.76 14.69
C GLU A 107 -2.79 -0.24 13.48
N VAL A 108 -3.47 0.37 12.50
CA VAL A 108 -2.80 1.03 11.36
C VAL A 108 -1.90 2.17 11.85
N TYR A 109 -2.37 3.02 12.76
CA TYR A 109 -1.54 4.11 13.29
C TYR A 109 -0.23 3.61 13.91
N ALA A 110 -0.28 2.52 14.68
CA ALA A 110 0.91 1.89 15.25
C ALA A 110 1.79 1.18 14.19
N ASN A 111 1.18 0.46 13.24
CA ASN A 111 1.91 -0.26 12.18
C ASN A 111 2.71 0.64 11.25
N PHE A 112 2.32 1.92 11.15
CA PHE A 112 3.01 2.96 10.39
C PHE A 112 3.92 3.84 11.25
N ASP A 113 4.27 3.38 12.46
CA ASP A 113 5.21 4.05 13.37
C ASP A 113 4.71 5.44 13.87
N TYR A 114 3.41 5.57 14.11
CA TYR A 114 2.76 6.76 14.68
C TYR A 114 3.02 8.07 13.90
N PRO A 115 2.65 8.14 12.62
CA PRO A 115 2.99 9.29 11.79
C PRO A 115 2.25 10.56 12.23
N GLU A 116 2.96 11.69 12.25
CA GLU A 116 2.48 12.96 12.83
C GLU A 116 1.15 13.46 12.22
N ASP A 117 0.96 13.30 10.91
CA ASP A 117 -0.26 13.69 10.20
C ASP A 117 -1.49 12.86 10.60
N MET A 118 -1.30 11.70 11.22
CA MET A 118 -2.35 10.88 11.81
C MET A 118 -2.51 11.08 13.33
N ALA A 119 -1.85 12.05 13.97
CA ALA A 119 -1.92 12.21 15.42
C ALA A 119 -3.37 12.36 15.94
N SER A 120 -4.22 13.06 15.17
CA SER A 120 -5.65 13.23 15.49
C SER A 120 -6.52 11.98 15.25
N CYS A 121 -5.98 10.94 14.60
CA CYS A 121 -6.64 9.64 14.45
C CYS A 121 -6.57 8.81 15.73
N SER A 122 -5.73 9.18 16.70
CA SER A 122 -5.62 8.45 17.95
C SER A 122 -6.80 8.74 18.88
N ILE A 123 -7.34 7.69 19.52
CA ILE A 123 -8.31 7.85 20.61
C ILE A 123 -7.72 8.56 21.84
N TYR A 124 -6.39 8.61 21.95
CA TYR A 124 -5.67 9.32 23.00
C TYR A 124 -5.28 10.74 22.59
N SER A 125 -5.64 11.17 21.37
CA SER A 125 -5.35 12.53 20.93
C SER A 125 -6.12 13.54 21.79
N GLN A 126 -5.50 14.69 22.04
CA GLN A 126 -6.18 15.83 22.68
C GLN A 126 -7.00 16.64 21.66
N SER A 127 -7.18 16.12 20.45
CA SER A 127 -7.94 16.76 19.39
C SER A 127 -9.44 16.73 19.68
N THR A 128 -10.16 17.76 19.26
CA THR A 128 -11.63 17.77 19.31
C THR A 128 -12.26 17.05 18.11
N ILE A 129 -11.45 16.59 17.16
CA ILE A 129 -11.89 15.90 15.95
C ILE A 129 -12.06 14.41 16.26
N PRO A 130 -13.23 13.79 15.97
CA PRO A 130 -13.39 12.35 16.10
C PRO A 130 -12.38 11.56 15.24
N PRO A 131 -11.78 10.46 15.75
CA PRO A 131 -10.76 9.68 15.04
C PRO A 131 -11.10 9.31 13.59
N LEU A 132 -12.32 8.83 13.33
CA LEU A 132 -12.75 8.46 11.99
C LEU A 132 -12.93 9.67 11.06
N LEU A 133 -13.24 10.85 11.61
CA LEU A 133 -13.28 12.09 10.83
C LEU A 133 -11.86 12.57 10.50
N ALA A 134 -10.93 12.49 11.46
CA ALA A 134 -9.52 12.78 11.22
C ALA A 134 -8.92 11.83 10.16
N MET A 135 -9.26 10.55 10.21
CA MET A 135 -8.88 9.56 9.19
C MET A 135 -9.30 9.99 7.78
N ARG A 136 -10.54 10.47 7.60
CA ARG A 136 -11.02 10.95 6.29
C ARG A 136 -10.20 12.14 5.79
N GLN A 137 -9.79 13.04 6.67
CA GLN A 137 -8.94 14.18 6.30
C GLN A 137 -7.56 13.71 5.81
N VAL A 138 -6.97 12.71 6.48
CA VAL A 138 -5.70 12.10 6.06
C VAL A 138 -5.86 11.40 4.70
N ILE A 139 -6.94 10.64 4.50
CA ILE A 139 -7.25 10.00 3.21
C ILE A 139 -7.30 11.06 2.10
N GLU A 140 -8.01 12.17 2.30
CA GLU A 140 -8.12 13.23 1.30
C GLU A 140 -6.77 13.92 1.02
N ALA A 141 -5.95 14.17 2.04
CA ALA A 141 -4.61 14.74 1.86
C ALA A 141 -3.71 13.80 1.03
N LEU A 142 -3.72 12.49 1.32
CA LEU A 142 -2.97 11.48 0.60
C LEU A 142 -3.48 11.30 -0.84
N LYS A 143 -4.80 11.32 -1.05
CA LYS A 143 -5.40 11.33 -2.40
C LYS A 143 -4.92 12.52 -3.21
N GLN A 144 -4.92 13.72 -2.64
CA GLN A 144 -4.45 14.93 -3.35
C GLN A 144 -2.98 14.86 -3.74
N ARG A 145 -2.17 14.12 -2.98
CA ARG A 145 -0.74 13.92 -3.26
C ARG A 145 -0.48 12.93 -4.38
N PHE A 146 -1.23 11.83 -4.45
CA PHE A 146 -0.91 10.70 -5.35
C PHE A 146 -1.88 10.51 -6.51
N LEU A 147 -3.13 10.95 -6.36
CA LEU A 147 -4.14 10.82 -7.40
C LEU A 147 -4.23 12.15 -8.17
N PRO A 148 -4.20 12.12 -9.51
CA PRO A 148 -4.38 13.32 -10.29
C PRO A 148 -5.74 13.95 -9.94
N LYS A 149 -5.78 15.28 -9.79
CA LYS A 149 -7.04 16.00 -9.70
C LYS A 149 -7.82 15.68 -10.97
N THR A 150 -8.94 14.97 -10.85
CA THR A 150 -9.91 14.86 -11.93
C THR A 150 -10.41 16.27 -12.22
N GLY A 151 -9.83 16.91 -13.23
CA GLY A 151 -10.34 18.15 -13.77
C GLY A 151 -11.78 17.92 -14.20
N LYS A 152 -12.71 18.69 -13.62
CA LYS A 152 -14.01 18.93 -14.23
C LYS A 152 -13.84 19.74 -15.50
#